data_AF-A0A7T7ZXD8-F1
#
_entry.id   AF-A0A7T7ZXD8-F1
#
_cell.length_a   1.000
_cell.length_b   1.000
_cell.length_c   1.000
_cell.angle_alpha   90.00
_cell.angle_beta   90.00
_cell.angle_gamma   90.00
#
_symmetry.space_group_name_H-M   'P 1'
#
loop_
_entity.id
_entity.type
_entity.pdbx_description
1 polymer ?
#
loop_
_entity_poly.entity_id
_entity_poly.type
_entity_poly.pdbx_seq_one_letter_code
_entity_poly.pdbx_strand_id
1 'polypeptide(L)'
;MNFKSLNLINPIIRAITEAGYSKPTDIQNMAIPHILEGKDIIGCAQTGTGKTAAFAMPVLQLLKKKNPEHKEIRTLILTPTRELAIQIEENFKVYSKYLPLSQLCVFGGVGKGSQIAALRKRVDVLIATPGRLLDLCSDGHVNLSKIEILVLDEADRMLDMGFVNDVKKILRLTPSKKQTLFFSATMPVSIRKFANTIVKNPVEVSATPVSSTAKTIEQSVYFVDKNRKTDLLINLLEDSSINRLLVFTRTKYGADRLVKQLGHTGIFAAAIHGNKSQQARQKALEDFKKSKVRVLIATDIAARGIDIDELSFVINYELPNIPETYVHRIGRTGRAGMEGKAVSFCDEDERSDLKNIQKLIGFTMPVGNQAGIH
;
A
#
# COMPACT_ATOMS: atom_id res chain seq x y z
N MET A 1 -22.64 -11.72 -0.24
CA MET A 1 -22.70 -11.84 1.24
C MET A 1 -22.74 -10.45 1.86
N ASN A 2 -23.24 -10.29 3.09
CA ASN A 2 -23.35 -9.02 3.82
C ASN A 2 -22.36 -9.05 5.01
N PHE A 3 -21.82 -7.91 5.47
CA PHE A 3 -20.97 -7.86 6.66
C PHE A 3 -21.60 -8.52 7.90
N LYS A 4 -22.94 -8.52 8.01
CA LYS A 4 -23.65 -9.24 9.08
C LYS A 4 -23.37 -10.75 9.09
N SER A 5 -23.04 -11.37 7.96
CA SER A 5 -22.71 -12.80 7.91
C SER A 5 -21.27 -13.12 8.33
N LEU A 6 -20.45 -12.12 8.66
CA LEU A 6 -19.06 -12.30 9.07
C LEU A 6 -18.87 -12.33 10.59
N ASN A 7 -19.95 -12.48 11.36
CA ASN A 7 -19.93 -12.51 12.83
C ASN A 7 -19.24 -11.29 13.47
N LEU A 8 -19.34 -10.13 12.83
CA LEU A 8 -18.83 -8.87 13.36
C LEU A 8 -19.83 -8.26 14.36
N ILE A 9 -19.33 -7.60 15.40
CA ILE A 9 -20.15 -6.93 16.41
C ILE A 9 -20.79 -5.65 15.85
N ASN A 10 -21.97 -5.31 16.38
CA ASN A 10 -22.74 -4.14 15.95
C ASN A 10 -21.97 -2.81 15.93
N PRO A 11 -21.10 -2.47 16.91
CA PRO A 11 -20.30 -1.24 16.85
C PRO A 11 -19.43 -1.12 15.60
N ILE A 12 -18.84 -2.23 15.15
CA ILE A 12 -17.98 -2.25 13.95
C ILE A 12 -18.84 -2.18 12.70
N ILE A 13 -19.92 -2.98 12.62
CA ILE A 13 -20.85 -2.95 11.49
C ILE A 13 -21.43 -1.54 11.29
N ARG A 14 -21.80 -0.86 12.38
CA ARG A 14 -22.27 0.52 12.34
C ARG A 14 -21.20 1.46 11.77
N ALA A 15 -19.97 1.38 12.28
CA ALA A 15 -18.86 2.23 11.84
C ALA A 15 -18.57 2.08 10.33
N ILE A 16 -18.49 0.85 9.83
CA ILE A 16 -18.20 0.61 8.41
C ILE A 16 -19.37 1.00 7.51
N THR A 17 -20.62 0.84 7.97
CA THR A 17 -21.81 1.26 7.21
C THR A 17 -21.83 2.78 7.04
N GLU A 18 -21.53 3.54 8.11
CA GLU A 18 -21.39 5.00 8.06
C GLU A 18 -20.21 5.46 7.18
N ALA A 19 -19.16 4.65 7.07
CA ALA A 19 -18.02 4.89 6.19
C ALA A 19 -18.26 4.46 4.72
N GLY A 20 -19.47 4.00 4.38
CA GLY A 20 -19.85 3.66 3.01
C GLY A 20 -19.55 2.22 2.57
N TYR A 21 -19.16 1.33 3.49
CA TYR A 21 -18.93 -0.08 3.17
C TYR A 21 -20.28 -0.80 2.98
N SER A 22 -20.57 -1.20 1.75
CA SER A 22 -21.84 -1.85 1.39
C SER A 22 -21.77 -3.38 1.42
N LYS A 23 -20.69 -3.97 0.89
CA LYS A 23 -20.48 -5.42 0.82
C LYS A 23 -19.02 -5.79 1.14
N PRO A 24 -18.79 -6.93 1.81
CA PRO A 24 -17.44 -7.42 2.04
C PRO A 24 -16.78 -7.89 0.75
N THR A 25 -15.51 -7.50 0.58
CA THR A 25 -14.62 -8.00 -0.48
C THR A 25 -14.28 -9.47 -0.27
N ASP A 26 -13.77 -10.16 -1.30
CA ASP A 26 -13.39 -11.56 -1.22
C ASP A 26 -12.37 -11.84 -0.12
N ILE A 27 -11.34 -11.00 0.00
CA ILE A 27 -10.33 -11.17 1.05
C ILE A 27 -10.92 -10.98 2.45
N GLN A 28 -11.92 -10.11 2.62
CA GLN A 28 -12.64 -9.94 3.88
C GLN A 28 -13.49 -11.17 4.21
N ASN A 29 -14.22 -11.71 3.23
CA ASN A 29 -15.03 -12.92 3.43
C ASN A 29 -14.17 -14.13 3.82
N MET A 30 -13.01 -14.30 3.18
CA MET A 30 -12.11 -15.42 3.46
C MET A 30 -11.33 -15.26 4.77
N ALA A 31 -10.84 -14.05 5.09
CA ALA A 31 -9.94 -13.86 6.23
C ALA A 31 -10.68 -13.67 7.56
N ILE A 32 -11.76 -12.87 7.61
CA ILE A 32 -12.36 -12.39 8.86
C ILE A 32 -12.80 -13.54 9.78
N PRO A 33 -13.52 -14.58 9.31
CA PRO A 33 -13.95 -15.68 10.17
C PRO A 33 -12.77 -16.40 10.84
N HIS A 34 -11.71 -16.68 10.08
CA HIS A 34 -10.53 -17.36 10.60
C HIS A 34 -9.70 -16.50 11.56
N ILE A 35 -9.65 -15.18 11.34
CA ILE A 35 -9.01 -14.28 12.29
C ILE A 35 -9.78 -14.27 13.62
N LEU A 36 -11.11 -14.23 13.58
CA LEU A 36 -11.95 -14.28 14.79
C LEU A 36 -11.82 -15.60 15.57
N GLU A 37 -11.46 -16.69 14.89
CA GLU A 37 -11.13 -18.00 15.51
C GLU A 37 -9.74 -18.02 16.17
N GLY A 38 -8.93 -16.96 16.00
CA GLY A 38 -7.58 -16.88 16.55
C GLY A 38 -6.52 -17.61 15.73
N LYS A 39 -6.82 -17.98 14.48
CA LYS A 39 -5.87 -18.65 13.57
C LYS A 39 -4.89 -17.65 12.97
N ASP A 40 -3.67 -18.11 12.73
CA ASP A 40 -2.70 -17.37 11.93
C ASP A 40 -3.15 -17.32 10.47
N ILE A 41 -2.81 -16.25 9.77
CA ILE A 41 -3.21 -16.03 8.37
C ILE A 41 -1.99 -15.74 7.51
N ILE A 42 -1.95 -16.34 6.31
CA ILE A 42 -1.20 -15.81 5.17
C ILE A 42 -2.22 -15.32 4.15
N GLY A 43 -2.36 -13.99 4.05
CA GLY A 43 -3.24 -13.31 3.11
C GLY A 43 -2.48 -12.76 1.92
N CYS A 44 -2.76 -13.29 0.74
CA CYS A 44 -2.26 -12.76 -0.52
C CYS A 44 -3.39 -12.02 -1.26
N ALA A 45 -3.30 -10.69 -1.33
CA ALA A 45 -4.25 -9.90 -2.10
C ALA A 45 -3.61 -8.56 -2.48
N GLN A 46 -4.00 -7.98 -3.61
CA GLN A 46 -3.40 -6.72 -4.08
C GLN A 46 -3.81 -5.52 -3.21
N THR A 47 -3.05 -4.41 -3.31
CA THR A 47 -3.46 -3.15 -2.65
C THR A 47 -4.82 -2.70 -3.17
N GLY A 48 -5.68 -2.14 -2.31
CA GLY A 48 -7.01 -1.67 -2.70
C GLY A 48 -8.11 -2.75 -2.71
N THR A 49 -7.77 -4.01 -2.42
CA THR A 49 -8.77 -5.10 -2.30
C THR A 49 -9.43 -5.19 -0.93
N GLY A 50 -9.21 -4.21 -0.04
CA GLY A 50 -9.81 -4.19 1.29
C GLY A 50 -9.06 -4.99 2.36
N LYS A 51 -7.78 -5.33 2.15
CA LYS A 51 -6.91 -6.03 3.13
C LYS A 51 -6.90 -5.38 4.52
N THR A 52 -6.77 -4.05 4.58
CA THR A 52 -6.73 -3.33 5.86
C THR A 52 -7.98 -3.59 6.68
N ALA A 53 -9.16 -3.49 6.08
CA ALA A 53 -10.41 -3.82 6.78
C ALA A 53 -10.51 -5.31 7.14
N ALA A 54 -9.96 -6.20 6.29
CA ALA A 54 -9.96 -7.64 6.52
C ALA A 54 -9.26 -8.05 7.81
N PHE A 55 -8.16 -7.37 8.20
CA PHE A 55 -7.51 -7.62 9.50
C PHE A 55 -7.97 -6.66 10.60
N ALA A 56 -8.24 -5.39 10.29
CA ALA A 56 -8.53 -4.38 11.30
C ALA A 56 -9.83 -4.67 12.06
N MET A 57 -10.91 -5.02 11.34
CA MET A 57 -12.20 -5.30 11.96
C MET A 57 -12.15 -6.47 12.96
N PRO A 58 -11.66 -7.67 12.60
CA PRO A 58 -11.61 -8.78 13.55
C PRO A 58 -10.60 -8.53 14.68
N VAL A 59 -9.49 -7.83 14.44
CA VAL A 59 -8.54 -7.42 15.49
C VAL A 59 -9.23 -6.55 16.55
N LEU A 60 -9.94 -5.50 16.12
CA LEU A 60 -10.67 -4.62 17.03
C LEU A 60 -11.72 -5.38 17.85
N GLN A 61 -12.42 -6.33 17.22
CA GLN A 61 -13.38 -7.18 17.90
C GLN A 61 -12.74 -8.09 18.95
N LEU A 62 -11.61 -8.73 18.62
CA LEU A 62 -10.88 -9.59 19.56
C LEU A 62 -10.38 -8.80 20.77
N LEU A 63 -9.84 -7.60 20.54
CA LEU A 63 -9.40 -6.70 21.61
C LEU A 63 -10.55 -6.23 22.50
N LYS A 64 -11.76 -6.05 21.94
CA LYS A 64 -12.96 -5.68 22.69
C LYS A 64 -13.54 -6.84 23.51
N LYS A 65 -13.42 -8.08 23.02
CA LYS A 65 -13.94 -9.28 23.69
C LYS A 65 -13.23 -9.56 25.02
N LYS A 66 -11.96 -9.18 25.14
CA LYS A 66 -11.18 -9.32 26.36
C LYS A 66 -11.16 -8.02 27.16
N ASN A 67 -11.44 -8.12 28.45
CA ASN A 67 -11.07 -7.04 29.37
C ASN A 67 -9.54 -7.03 29.49
N PRO A 68 -8.88 -5.88 29.30
CA PRO A 68 -7.43 -5.78 29.37
C PRO A 68 -6.98 -6.03 30.82
N GLU A 69 -6.16 -7.06 31.03
CA GLU A 69 -5.51 -7.32 32.32
C GLU A 69 -4.34 -6.37 32.59
N HIS A 70 -3.92 -5.62 31.57
CA HIS A 70 -2.71 -4.81 31.56
C HIS A 70 -2.91 -3.57 30.66
N LYS A 71 -2.05 -2.55 30.79
CA LYS A 71 -2.16 -1.27 30.07
C LYS A 71 -1.29 -1.21 28.81
N GLU A 72 -0.46 -2.21 28.61
CA GLU A 72 0.49 -2.37 27.53
C GLU A 72 -0.21 -2.61 26.19
N ILE A 73 0.54 -2.36 25.12
CA ILE A 73 0.10 -2.56 23.74
C ILE A 73 -0.23 -4.04 23.52
N ARG A 74 -1.41 -4.32 22.96
CA ARG A 74 -1.91 -5.67 22.71
C ARG A 74 -1.80 -6.07 21.24
N THR A 75 -1.79 -5.10 20.32
CA THR A 75 -1.64 -5.36 18.89
C THR A 75 -0.52 -4.51 18.30
N LEU A 76 0.34 -5.16 17.53
CA LEU A 76 1.37 -4.50 16.74
C LEU A 76 1.10 -4.72 15.25
N ILE A 77 1.12 -3.64 14.47
CA ILE A 77 0.98 -3.66 13.02
C ILE A 77 2.27 -3.09 12.42
N LEU A 78 3.02 -3.91 11.70
CA LEU A 78 4.21 -3.51 10.97
C LEU A 78 3.87 -3.25 9.51
N THR A 79 4.35 -2.13 9.00
CA THR A 79 4.10 -1.67 7.63
C THR A 79 5.34 -0.95 7.07
N PRO A 80 5.63 -1.05 5.76
CA PRO A 80 6.89 -0.57 5.19
C PRO A 80 7.05 0.95 5.17
N THR A 81 5.96 1.71 5.00
CA THR A 81 6.03 3.15 4.74
C THR A 81 5.21 3.95 5.73
N ARG A 82 5.58 5.23 5.86
CA ARG A 82 4.88 6.18 6.76
C ARG A 82 3.47 6.45 6.26
N GLU A 83 3.35 6.59 4.95
CA GLU A 83 2.08 6.87 4.28
C GLU A 83 1.07 5.76 4.53
N LEU A 84 1.51 4.50 4.42
CA LEU A 84 0.67 3.36 4.72
C LEU A 84 0.37 3.25 6.22
N ALA A 85 1.33 3.55 7.09
CA ALA A 85 1.10 3.56 8.54
C ALA A 85 0.00 4.56 8.94
N ILE A 86 0.02 5.77 8.37
CA ILE A 86 -1.00 6.80 8.59
C ILE A 86 -2.36 6.31 8.06
N GLN A 87 -2.41 5.74 6.87
CA GLN A 87 -3.66 5.22 6.30
C GLN A 87 -4.25 4.08 7.13
N ILE A 88 -3.42 3.18 7.65
CA ILE A 88 -3.87 2.13 8.55
C ILE A 88 -4.45 2.76 9.82
N GLU A 89 -3.78 3.75 10.42
CA GLU A 89 -4.30 4.45 11.61
C GLU A 89 -5.65 5.15 11.35
N GLU A 90 -5.81 5.81 10.20
CA GLU A 90 -7.06 6.44 9.77
C GLU A 90 -8.18 5.40 9.61
N ASN A 91 -7.89 4.27 8.95
CA ASN A 91 -8.85 3.16 8.84
C ASN A 91 -9.23 2.60 10.20
N PHE A 92 -8.26 2.38 11.10
CA PHE A 92 -8.53 1.95 12.47
C PHE A 92 -9.42 2.94 13.20
N LYS A 93 -9.19 4.25 13.04
CA LYS A 93 -10.02 5.31 13.64
C LYS A 93 -11.45 5.28 13.14
N VAL A 94 -11.66 4.99 11.85
CA VAL A 94 -12.99 4.79 11.30
C VAL A 94 -13.65 3.57 11.94
N TYR A 95 -13.00 2.41 11.91
CA TYR A 95 -13.60 1.15 12.38
C TYR A 95 -13.77 1.08 13.90
N SER A 96 -12.94 1.79 14.66
CA SER A 96 -12.98 1.85 16.12
C SER A 96 -13.89 2.96 16.66
N LYS A 97 -14.58 3.74 15.82
CA LYS A 97 -15.41 4.90 16.22
C LYS A 97 -16.34 4.64 17.42
N TYR A 98 -16.88 3.44 17.53
CA TYR A 98 -17.81 3.02 18.60
C TYR A 98 -17.20 2.03 19.60
N LEU A 99 -15.86 1.99 19.69
CA LEU A 99 -15.11 1.12 20.59
C LEU A 99 -14.20 1.96 21.51
N PRO A 100 -14.07 1.59 22.79
CA PRO A 100 -13.17 2.27 23.73
C PRO A 100 -11.73 1.75 23.56
N LEU A 101 -11.22 1.79 22.34
CA LEU A 101 -9.87 1.33 21.97
C LEU A 101 -9.05 2.51 21.46
N SER A 102 -7.76 2.47 21.78
CA SER A 102 -6.80 3.51 21.40
C SER A 102 -5.79 2.96 20.41
N GLN A 103 -5.39 3.80 19.46
CA GLN A 103 -4.37 3.48 18.46
C GLN A 103 -3.36 4.61 18.33
N LEU A 104 -2.15 4.27 17.93
CA LEU A 104 -1.09 5.22 17.67
C LEU A 104 -0.23 4.75 16.50
N CYS A 105 0.10 5.67 15.60
CA CYS A 105 1.05 5.47 14.54
C CYS A 105 2.44 6.05 14.86
N VAL A 106 3.50 5.24 14.70
CA VAL A 106 4.90 5.65 14.91
C VAL A 106 5.76 5.37 13.68
N PHE A 107 6.42 6.40 13.17
CA PHE A 107 7.25 6.27 11.97
C PHE A 107 8.42 7.26 11.92
N GLY A 108 9.43 6.93 11.11
CA GLY A 108 10.69 7.67 10.97
C GLY A 108 10.58 9.09 10.41
N GLY A 109 11.71 9.82 10.34
CA GLY A 109 11.91 11.12 9.67
C GLY A 109 10.92 12.25 10.01
N VAL A 110 10.34 12.18 11.20
CA VAL A 110 9.83 13.30 11.99
C VAL A 110 10.45 13.21 13.37
N GLY A 111 10.43 14.28 14.17
CA GLY A 111 10.95 14.23 15.55
C GLY A 111 10.26 13.14 16.40
N LYS A 112 11.00 12.50 17.31
CA LYS A 112 10.46 11.45 18.19
C LYS A 112 9.51 12.01 19.28
N GLY A 113 9.68 13.28 19.66
CA GLY A 113 9.04 13.87 20.85
C GLY A 113 7.52 13.73 20.92
N SER A 114 6.80 14.03 19.84
CA SER A 114 5.34 13.90 19.80
C SER A 114 4.86 12.45 19.92
N GLN A 115 5.59 11.52 19.30
CA GLN A 115 5.30 10.08 19.38
C GLN A 115 5.57 9.55 20.80
N ILE A 116 6.66 9.97 21.43
CA ILE A 116 6.97 9.63 22.84
C ILE A 116 5.90 10.18 23.78
N ALA A 117 5.48 11.43 23.58
CA ALA A 117 4.42 12.03 24.40
C ALA A 117 3.08 11.28 24.27
N ALA A 118 2.74 10.83 23.06
CA ALA A 118 1.54 10.03 22.81
C ALA A 118 1.63 8.64 23.46
N LEU A 119 2.79 7.99 23.44
CA LEU A 119 3.05 6.69 24.09
C LEU A 119 2.91 6.71 25.62
N ARG A 120 2.90 7.89 26.25
CA ARG A 120 2.60 8.02 27.70
C ARG A 120 1.13 7.76 28.02
N LYS A 121 0.25 7.86 27.02
CA LYS A 121 -1.16 7.47 27.15
C LYS A 121 -1.30 5.99 26.83
N ARG A 122 -2.42 5.39 27.24
CA ARG A 122 -2.75 4.02 26.87
C ARG A 122 -2.87 3.90 25.34
N VAL A 123 -2.24 2.87 24.78
CA VAL A 123 -2.31 2.49 23.36
C VAL A 123 -2.62 1.01 23.28
N ASP A 124 -3.75 0.63 22.68
CA ASP A 124 -4.12 -0.77 22.47
C ASP A 124 -3.50 -1.33 21.18
N VAL A 125 -3.48 -0.52 20.12
CA VAL A 125 -2.98 -0.86 18.79
C VAL A 125 -1.85 0.09 18.40
N LEU A 126 -0.64 -0.45 18.22
CA LEU A 126 0.50 0.30 17.69
C LEU A 126 0.70 -0.03 16.21
N ILE A 127 0.63 0.98 15.36
CA ILE A 127 1.00 0.89 13.93
C ILE A 127 2.39 1.48 13.77
N ALA A 128 3.32 0.77 13.14
CA ALA A 128 4.70 1.20 13.10
C ALA A 128 5.46 0.84 11.83
N THR A 129 6.39 1.73 11.43
CA THR A 129 7.48 1.36 10.52
C THR A 129 8.64 0.73 11.30
N PRO A 130 9.31 -0.33 10.79
CA PRO A 130 10.27 -1.13 11.57
C PRO A 130 11.38 -0.33 12.26
N GLY A 131 12.09 0.53 11.52
CA GLY A 131 13.22 1.29 12.06
C GLY A 131 12.83 2.18 13.25
N ARG A 132 11.74 2.96 13.13
CA ARG A 132 11.26 3.81 14.23
C ARG A 132 10.82 2.99 15.44
N LEU A 133 10.20 1.83 15.23
CA LEU A 133 9.79 0.99 16.33
C LEU A 133 11.00 0.49 17.13
N LEU A 134 12.04 0.03 16.43
CA LEU A 134 13.27 -0.41 17.08
C LEU A 134 13.94 0.70 17.87
N ASP A 135 14.00 1.91 17.31
CA ASP A 135 14.51 3.09 18.02
C ASP A 135 13.75 3.31 19.35
N LEU A 136 12.41 3.31 19.30
CA LEU A 136 11.57 3.54 20.48
C LEU A 136 11.65 2.40 21.50
N CYS A 137 11.83 1.16 21.06
CA CYS A 137 12.09 0.02 21.94
C CYS A 137 13.47 0.14 22.61
N SER A 138 14.50 0.53 21.84
CA SER A 138 15.86 0.71 22.36
C SER A 138 15.95 1.85 23.37
N ASP A 139 15.18 2.92 23.16
CA ASP A 139 15.08 4.06 24.09
C ASP A 139 14.19 3.74 25.32
N GLY A 140 13.60 2.54 25.41
CA GLY A 140 12.75 2.12 26.53
C GLY A 140 11.34 2.73 26.53
N HIS A 141 10.90 3.33 25.42
CA HIS A 141 9.57 3.95 25.30
C HIS A 141 8.46 2.99 24.90
N VAL A 142 8.81 1.83 24.32
CA VAL A 142 7.85 0.81 23.87
C VAL A 142 8.24 -0.55 24.41
N ASN A 143 7.28 -1.24 25.04
CA ASN A 143 7.42 -2.62 25.49
C ASN A 143 6.50 -3.52 24.64
N LEU A 144 7.09 -4.51 23.97
CA LEU A 144 6.38 -5.44 23.07
C LEU A 144 6.09 -6.81 23.70
N SER A 145 6.41 -7.01 24.97
CA SER A 145 6.28 -8.31 25.67
C SER A 145 4.83 -8.75 25.94
N LYS A 146 3.83 -7.90 25.66
CA LYS A 146 2.41 -8.18 25.87
C LYS A 146 1.60 -8.20 24.57
N ILE A 147 2.27 -8.25 23.42
CA ILE A 147 1.60 -8.35 22.12
C ILE A 147 0.85 -9.69 22.02
N GLU A 148 -0.47 -9.60 21.82
CA GLU A 148 -1.39 -10.72 21.59
C GLU A 148 -1.57 -11.01 20.10
N ILE A 149 -1.57 -9.95 19.27
CA ILE A 149 -1.77 -10.03 17.82
C ILE A 149 -0.69 -9.24 17.11
N LEU A 150 0.00 -9.89 16.18
CA LEU A 150 0.97 -9.28 15.29
C LEU A 150 0.44 -9.27 13.85
N VAL A 151 0.49 -8.12 13.19
CA VAL A 151 0.17 -7.98 11.77
C VAL A 151 1.39 -7.50 11.01
N LEU A 152 1.70 -8.14 9.88
CA LEU A 152 2.64 -7.62 8.89
C LEU A 152 1.82 -7.29 7.65
N ASP A 153 1.72 -6.01 7.31
CA ASP A 153 1.06 -5.57 6.08
C ASP A 153 2.08 -5.12 5.03
N GLU A 154 1.82 -5.46 3.78
CA GLU A 154 2.75 -5.33 2.65
C GLU A 154 4.15 -5.88 2.97
N ALA A 155 4.17 -7.13 3.45
CA ALA A 155 5.40 -7.79 3.88
C ALA A 155 6.42 -8.00 2.75
N ASP A 156 5.96 -8.21 1.52
CA ASP A 156 6.80 -8.18 0.33
C ASP A 156 7.61 -6.90 0.22
N ARG A 157 6.97 -5.75 0.40
CA ARG A 157 7.64 -4.44 0.36
C ARG A 157 8.61 -4.24 1.51
N MET A 158 8.30 -4.72 2.72
CA MET A 158 9.27 -4.67 3.81
C MET A 158 10.56 -5.44 3.46
N LEU A 159 10.43 -6.56 2.75
CA LEU A 159 11.56 -7.36 2.29
C LEU A 159 12.35 -6.64 1.19
N ASP A 160 11.67 -6.08 0.19
CA ASP A 160 12.30 -5.28 -0.88
C ASP A 160 13.08 -4.07 -0.34
N MET A 161 12.58 -3.45 0.72
CA MET A 161 13.20 -2.29 1.36
C MET A 161 14.35 -2.66 2.32
N GLY A 162 14.67 -3.94 2.46
CA GLY A 162 15.74 -4.42 3.32
C GLY A 162 15.39 -4.46 4.81
N PHE A 163 14.12 -4.27 5.19
CA PHE A 163 13.68 -4.28 6.60
C PHE A 163 13.62 -5.68 7.23
N VAL A 164 14.01 -6.73 6.52
CA VAL A 164 13.96 -8.12 7.00
C VAL A 164 14.65 -8.29 8.35
N ASN A 165 15.83 -7.69 8.49
CA ASN A 165 16.62 -7.78 9.72
C ASN A 165 15.96 -7.02 10.86
N ASP A 166 15.36 -5.87 10.57
CA ASP A 166 14.66 -5.07 11.56
C ASP A 166 13.39 -5.76 12.05
N VAL A 167 12.61 -6.33 11.13
CA VAL A 167 11.42 -7.13 11.46
C VAL A 167 11.83 -8.34 12.31
N LYS A 168 12.91 -9.05 11.96
CA LYS A 168 13.43 -10.16 12.78
C LYS A 168 13.82 -9.73 14.19
N LYS A 169 14.42 -8.55 14.36
CA LYS A 169 14.73 -8.01 15.70
C LYS A 169 13.45 -7.71 16.48
N ILE A 170 12.46 -7.06 15.85
CA ILE A 170 11.17 -6.76 16.46
C ILE A 170 10.47 -8.05 16.93
N LEU A 171 10.47 -9.09 16.09
CA LEU A 171 9.85 -10.38 16.41
C LEU A 171 10.43 -11.02 17.68
N ARG A 172 11.74 -10.86 17.93
CA ARG A 172 12.41 -11.35 19.16
C ARG A 172 11.97 -10.59 20.41
N LEU A 173 11.46 -9.37 20.28
CA LEU A 173 10.92 -8.57 21.38
C LEU A 173 9.44 -8.89 21.68
N THR A 174 8.78 -9.66 20.81
CA THR A 174 7.38 -10.08 20.99
C THR A 174 7.27 -11.48 21.60
N PRO A 175 6.16 -11.83 22.28
CA PRO A 175 5.92 -13.17 22.79
C PRO A 175 5.97 -14.24 21.70
N SER A 176 6.39 -15.45 22.07
CA SER A 176 6.32 -16.61 21.18
C SER A 176 4.87 -17.02 20.88
N LYS A 177 4.00 -16.98 21.90
CA LYS A 177 2.57 -17.25 21.78
C LYS A 177 1.81 -15.95 21.49
N LYS A 178 1.41 -15.79 20.23
CA LYS A 178 0.58 -14.70 19.71
C LYS A 178 -0.07 -15.14 18.41
N GLN A 179 -1.16 -14.50 18.01
CA GLN A 179 -1.72 -14.67 16.67
C GLN A 179 -0.93 -13.83 15.67
N THR A 180 -0.56 -14.40 14.53
CA THR A 180 0.20 -13.70 13.48
C THR A 180 -0.58 -13.64 12.18
N LEU A 181 -0.79 -12.42 11.69
CA LEU A 181 -1.50 -12.13 10.45
C LEU A 181 -0.50 -11.56 9.43
N PHE A 182 -0.18 -12.34 8.40
CA PHE A 182 0.77 -11.97 7.37
C PHE A 182 0.05 -11.59 6.08
N PHE A 183 0.09 -10.33 5.69
CA PHE A 183 -0.51 -9.83 4.47
C PHE A 183 0.55 -9.35 3.48
N SER A 184 0.43 -9.80 2.24
CA SER A 184 1.33 -9.46 1.15
C SER A 184 0.55 -9.27 -0.14
N ALA A 185 1.09 -8.48 -1.07
CA ALA A 185 0.48 -8.34 -2.40
C ALA A 185 0.95 -9.44 -3.35
N THR A 186 2.15 -9.95 -3.12
CA THR A 186 2.77 -11.05 -3.86
C THR A 186 3.32 -12.11 -2.91
N MET A 187 3.55 -13.32 -3.42
CA MET A 187 4.08 -14.43 -2.62
C MET A 187 5.20 -15.20 -3.34
N PRO A 188 6.30 -14.53 -3.75
CA PRO A 188 7.44 -15.25 -4.31
C PRO A 188 8.13 -16.08 -3.21
N VAL A 189 9.03 -16.99 -3.62
CA VAL A 189 9.66 -17.98 -2.73
C VAL A 189 10.34 -17.34 -1.52
N SER A 190 10.97 -16.18 -1.66
CA SER A 190 11.60 -15.44 -0.56
C SER A 190 10.59 -14.97 0.49
N ILE A 191 9.46 -14.39 0.06
CA ILE A 191 8.37 -13.94 0.94
C ILE A 191 7.73 -15.14 1.63
N ARG A 192 7.47 -16.23 0.89
CA ARG A 192 6.91 -17.46 1.46
C ARG A 192 7.84 -18.08 2.50
N LYS A 193 9.14 -18.16 2.21
CA LYS A 193 10.14 -18.63 3.18
C LYS A 193 10.12 -17.76 4.44
N PHE A 194 10.06 -16.44 4.29
CA PHE A 194 9.99 -15.53 5.43
C PHE A 194 8.70 -15.69 6.23
N ALA A 195 7.53 -15.74 5.58
CA ALA A 195 6.24 -15.95 6.22
C ALA A 195 6.24 -17.24 7.07
N ASN A 196 6.75 -18.33 6.53
CA ASN A 196 6.84 -19.62 7.23
C ASN A 196 7.74 -19.60 8.49
N THR A 197 8.60 -18.58 8.66
CA THR A 197 9.39 -18.43 9.89
C THR A 197 8.63 -17.74 11.04
N ILE A 198 7.47 -17.15 10.75
CA ILE A 198 6.77 -16.26 11.69
C ILE A 198 5.34 -16.68 12.00
N VAL A 199 4.66 -17.34 11.06
CA VAL A 199 3.31 -17.89 11.29
C VAL A 199 3.38 -19.36 11.72
N LYS A 200 2.33 -19.84 12.40
CA LYS A 200 2.19 -21.22 12.85
C LYS A 200 0.87 -21.83 12.37
N ASN A 201 0.95 -22.88 11.54
CA ASN A 201 -0.20 -23.55 10.93
C ASN A 201 -1.23 -22.55 10.34
N PRO A 202 -0.81 -21.65 9.44
CA PRO A 202 -1.66 -20.57 8.96
C PRO A 202 -2.78 -21.09 8.06
N VAL A 203 -3.90 -20.37 8.03
CA VAL A 203 -4.84 -20.45 6.92
C VAL A 203 -4.35 -19.56 5.79
N GLU A 204 -4.17 -20.14 4.61
CA GLU A 204 -3.84 -19.38 3.41
C GLU A 204 -5.11 -18.87 2.73
N VAL A 205 -5.19 -17.56 2.52
CA VAL A 205 -6.28 -16.90 1.82
C VAL A 205 -5.70 -16.09 0.66
N SER A 206 -6.22 -16.31 -0.55
CA SER A 206 -5.73 -15.64 -1.75
C SER A 206 -6.89 -15.05 -2.54
N ALA A 207 -6.96 -13.72 -2.63
CA ALA A 207 -7.93 -13.03 -3.47
C ALA A 207 -7.27 -12.69 -4.81
N THR A 208 -7.75 -13.37 -5.85
CA THR A 208 -7.46 -13.20 -7.29
C THR A 208 -5.97 -13.33 -7.72
N PRO A 209 -5.66 -14.08 -8.80
CA PRO A 209 -4.28 -14.18 -9.30
C PRO A 209 -3.71 -12.81 -9.69
N VAL A 210 -2.40 -12.62 -9.55
CA VAL A 210 -1.69 -11.39 -9.98
C VAL A 210 -2.03 -11.00 -11.44
N SER A 211 -2.27 -12.00 -12.30
CA SER A 211 -2.62 -11.81 -13.70
C SER A 211 -4.04 -11.27 -13.94
N SER A 212 -5.00 -11.42 -13.01
CA SER A 212 -6.37 -10.98 -13.26
C SER A 212 -6.49 -9.46 -13.34
N THR A 213 -5.72 -8.72 -12.55
CA THR A 213 -5.71 -7.25 -12.57
C THR A 213 -5.13 -6.70 -13.87
N ALA A 214 -4.08 -7.34 -14.40
CA ALA A 214 -3.58 -6.98 -15.71
C ALA A 214 -4.62 -7.26 -16.81
N LYS A 215 -5.52 -8.23 -16.63
CA LYS A 215 -6.57 -8.51 -17.62
C LYS A 215 -7.72 -7.51 -17.60
N THR A 216 -7.94 -6.79 -16.49
CA THR A 216 -9.04 -5.81 -16.37
C THR A 216 -8.65 -4.39 -16.77
N ILE A 217 -7.35 -4.12 -16.97
CA ILE A 217 -6.82 -2.79 -17.30
C ILE A 217 -6.42 -2.78 -18.77
N GLU A 218 -6.93 -1.81 -19.53
CA GLU A 218 -6.51 -1.56 -20.90
C GLU A 218 -5.05 -1.08 -20.88
N GLN A 219 -4.17 -1.85 -21.53
CA GLN A 219 -2.74 -1.60 -21.50
C GLN A 219 -2.22 -1.38 -22.91
N SER A 220 -1.30 -0.43 -23.07
CA SER A 220 -0.57 -0.24 -24.32
C SER A 220 0.89 0.12 -24.07
N VAL A 221 1.73 -0.14 -25.06
CA VAL A 221 3.13 0.24 -25.06
C VAL A 221 3.43 1.17 -26.23
N TYR A 222 4.18 2.24 -25.98
CA TYR A 222 4.74 3.12 -26.99
C TYR A 222 6.26 2.94 -27.01
N PHE A 223 6.78 2.49 -28.15
CA PHE A 223 8.21 2.49 -28.37
C PHE A 223 8.65 3.92 -28.71
N VAL A 224 9.56 4.47 -27.92
CA VAL A 224 9.96 5.87 -28.01
C VAL A 224 11.39 6.03 -27.54
N ASP A 225 12.16 6.86 -28.24
CA ASP A 225 13.52 7.19 -27.80
C ASP A 225 13.50 7.89 -26.46
N LYS A 226 14.50 7.61 -25.63
CA LYS A 226 14.62 8.16 -24.27
C LYS A 226 14.46 9.69 -24.21
N ASN A 227 14.97 10.39 -25.21
CA ASN A 227 14.90 11.86 -25.29
C ASN A 227 13.52 12.39 -25.70
N ARG A 228 12.69 11.57 -26.37
CA ARG A 228 11.35 11.95 -26.85
C ARG A 228 10.22 11.55 -25.91
N LYS A 229 10.52 10.83 -24.82
CA LYS A 229 9.53 10.42 -23.81
C LYS A 229 8.77 11.61 -23.21
N THR A 230 9.44 12.74 -22.98
CA THR A 230 8.78 13.95 -22.44
C THR A 230 7.78 14.51 -23.44
N ASP A 231 8.16 14.62 -24.72
CA ASP A 231 7.27 15.12 -25.78
C ASP A 231 6.05 14.22 -25.95
N LEU A 232 6.26 12.90 -25.94
CA LEU A 232 5.17 11.93 -25.97
C LEU A 232 4.23 12.09 -24.77
N LEU A 233 4.76 12.31 -23.56
CA LEU A 233 3.93 12.58 -22.39
C LEU A 233 3.11 13.86 -22.57
N ILE A 234 3.71 14.93 -23.06
CA ILE A 234 3.02 16.21 -23.29
C ILE A 234 1.89 16.02 -24.30
N ASN A 235 2.15 15.33 -25.41
CA ASN A 235 1.14 15.06 -26.45
C ASN A 235 -0.03 14.24 -25.88
N LEU A 236 0.23 13.21 -25.07
CA LEU A 236 -0.84 12.47 -24.40
C LEU A 236 -1.67 13.34 -23.45
N LEU A 237 -1.06 14.39 -22.87
CA LEU A 237 -1.74 15.32 -21.97
C LEU A 237 -2.55 16.40 -22.71
N GLU A 238 -2.44 16.52 -24.03
CA GLU A 238 -3.34 17.39 -24.82
C GLU A 238 -4.78 16.88 -24.78
N ASP A 239 -4.99 15.57 -24.60
CA ASP A 239 -6.31 15.00 -24.36
C ASP A 239 -6.88 15.48 -23.02
N SER A 240 -7.84 16.40 -23.09
CA SER A 240 -8.52 16.98 -21.94
C SER A 240 -9.38 15.97 -21.16
N SER A 241 -9.67 14.79 -21.71
CA SER A 241 -10.37 13.73 -20.97
C SER A 241 -9.52 13.14 -19.84
N ILE A 242 -8.18 13.30 -19.91
CA ILE A 242 -7.25 12.84 -18.88
C ILE A 242 -7.15 13.89 -17.76
N ASN A 243 -8.09 13.82 -16.83
CA ASN A 243 -8.23 14.81 -15.74
C ASN A 243 -7.18 14.69 -14.63
N ARG A 244 -6.76 13.47 -14.28
CA ARG A 244 -5.73 13.19 -13.28
C ARG A 244 -4.97 11.94 -13.66
N LEU A 245 -3.65 12.00 -13.60
CA LEU A 245 -2.80 10.85 -13.90
C LEU A 245 -1.64 10.70 -12.93
N LEU A 246 -1.22 9.45 -12.75
CA LEU A 246 -0.03 9.07 -12.02
C LEU A 246 1.05 8.60 -12.99
N VAL A 247 2.18 9.29 -12.97
CA VAL A 247 3.34 9.00 -13.81
C VAL A 247 4.42 8.36 -12.96
N PHE A 248 4.91 7.19 -13.39
CA PHE A 248 5.98 6.47 -12.72
C PHE A 248 7.32 6.69 -13.40
N THR A 249 8.31 7.07 -12.60
CA THR A 249 9.73 7.19 -12.99
C THR A 249 10.60 6.29 -12.12
N ARG A 250 11.77 5.89 -12.62
CA ARG A 250 12.73 5.06 -11.88
C ARG A 250 13.45 5.86 -10.79
N THR A 251 13.75 7.12 -11.06
CA THR A 251 14.63 7.91 -10.21
C THR A 251 13.99 9.21 -9.71
N LYS A 252 14.36 9.60 -8.49
CA LYS A 252 13.96 10.88 -7.87
C LYS A 252 14.38 12.10 -8.70
N TYR A 253 15.57 12.04 -9.32
CA TYR A 253 16.07 13.11 -10.17
C TYR A 253 15.28 13.20 -11.48
N GLY A 254 14.91 12.04 -12.06
CA GLY A 254 14.00 11.97 -13.20
C GLY A 254 12.64 12.60 -12.87
N ALA A 255 12.06 12.26 -11.72
CA ALA A 255 10.80 12.85 -11.27
C ALA A 255 10.85 14.38 -11.17
N ASP A 256 11.87 14.93 -10.51
CA ASP A 256 12.03 16.38 -10.34
C ASP A 256 12.31 17.10 -11.67
N ARG A 257 13.07 16.46 -12.57
CA ARG A 257 13.32 16.98 -13.92
C ARG A 257 12.02 17.04 -14.73
N LEU A 258 11.22 15.98 -14.68
CA LEU A 258 9.96 15.89 -15.42
C LEU A 258 8.98 16.98 -14.97
N VAL A 259 8.88 17.24 -13.65
CA VAL A 259 8.06 18.35 -13.11
C VAL A 259 8.45 19.69 -13.73
N LYS A 260 9.76 19.99 -13.83
CA LYS A 260 10.23 21.24 -14.43
C LYS A 260 9.87 21.32 -15.91
N GLN A 261 10.08 20.24 -16.65
CA GLN A 261 9.77 20.17 -18.09
C GLN A 261 8.27 20.40 -18.37
N LEU A 262 7.39 19.76 -17.59
CA LEU A 262 5.94 19.99 -17.68
C LEU A 262 5.54 21.41 -17.26
N GLY A 263 6.22 21.98 -16.27
CA GLY A 263 5.99 23.36 -15.85
C GLY A 263 6.25 24.38 -16.96
N HIS A 264 7.26 24.14 -17.81
CA HIS A 264 7.56 25.01 -18.97
C HIS A 264 6.47 24.98 -20.04
N THR A 265 5.61 23.97 -20.06
CA THR A 265 4.47 23.86 -20.99
C THR A 265 3.14 24.26 -20.36
N GLY A 266 3.15 24.79 -19.13
CA GLY A 266 1.94 25.19 -18.40
C GLY A 266 1.20 24.03 -17.73
N ILE A 267 1.76 22.81 -17.73
CA ILE A 267 1.16 21.64 -17.09
C ILE A 267 1.56 21.58 -15.62
N PHE A 268 0.58 21.72 -14.72
CA PHE A 268 0.82 21.62 -13.28
C PHE A 268 1.09 20.18 -12.85
N ALA A 269 2.32 19.93 -12.41
CA ALA A 269 2.81 18.64 -11.95
C ALA A 269 3.46 18.74 -10.56
N ALA A 270 3.44 17.64 -9.80
CA ALA A 270 4.15 17.51 -8.53
C ALA A 270 4.87 16.17 -8.43
N ALA A 271 6.01 16.14 -7.74
CA ALA A 271 6.80 14.92 -7.54
C ALA A 271 6.71 14.38 -6.11
N ILE A 272 6.61 13.06 -5.95
CA ILE A 272 6.73 12.34 -4.68
C ILE A 272 7.81 11.27 -4.81
N HIS A 273 8.86 11.42 -4.00
CA HIS A 273 9.99 10.48 -3.92
C HIS A 273 10.66 10.58 -2.55
N GLY A 274 11.57 9.63 -2.23
CA GLY A 274 12.21 9.53 -0.91
C GLY A 274 13.01 10.76 -0.46
N ASN A 275 13.52 11.57 -1.39
CA ASN A 275 14.22 12.83 -1.06
C ASN A 275 13.30 14.03 -0.72
N LYS A 276 11.98 13.95 -0.92
CA LYS A 276 11.06 15.03 -0.53
C LYS A 276 10.84 14.97 0.98
N SER A 277 10.73 16.14 1.63
CA SER A 277 10.31 16.20 3.03
C SER A 277 8.89 15.64 3.19
N GLN A 278 8.54 15.16 4.39
CA GLN A 278 7.21 14.60 4.64
C GLN A 278 6.11 15.62 4.33
N GLN A 279 6.30 16.87 4.75
CA GLN A 279 5.37 17.96 4.49
C GLN A 279 5.19 18.21 2.99
N ALA A 280 6.28 18.15 2.21
CA ALA A 280 6.19 18.30 0.75
C ALA A 280 5.46 17.13 0.09
N ARG A 281 5.70 15.89 0.55
CA ARG A 281 4.97 14.70 0.06
C ARG A 281 3.48 14.79 0.38
N GLN A 282 3.12 15.14 1.61
CA GLN A 282 1.73 15.30 2.03
C GLN A 282 1.04 16.43 1.26
N LYS A 283 1.70 17.58 1.09
CA LYS A 283 1.17 18.68 0.29
C LYS A 283 0.93 18.27 -1.16
N ALA A 284 1.89 17.59 -1.81
CA ALA A 284 1.73 17.10 -3.18
C ALA A 284 0.54 16.14 -3.31
N LEU A 285 0.33 15.27 -2.32
CA LEU A 285 -0.84 14.39 -2.27
C LEU A 285 -2.15 15.16 -2.11
N GLU A 286 -2.20 16.09 -1.17
CA GLU A 286 -3.40 16.90 -0.93
C GLU A 286 -3.75 17.75 -2.13
N ASP A 287 -2.76 18.38 -2.77
CA ASP A 287 -2.97 19.19 -3.97
C ASP A 287 -3.41 18.34 -5.16
N PHE A 288 -2.91 17.11 -5.28
CA PHE A 288 -3.37 16.15 -6.30
C PHE A 288 -4.80 15.64 -6.02
N LYS A 289 -5.13 15.29 -4.77
CA LYS A 289 -6.49 14.89 -4.37
C LYS A 289 -7.51 16.01 -4.63
N LYS A 290 -7.12 17.26 -4.39
CA LYS A 290 -7.93 18.47 -4.63
C LYS A 290 -7.91 18.96 -6.08
N SER A 291 -7.33 18.20 -7.01
CA SER A 291 -7.24 18.55 -8.44
C SER A 291 -6.53 19.88 -8.74
N LYS A 292 -5.67 20.36 -7.83
CA LYS A 292 -4.79 21.52 -8.08
C LYS A 292 -3.58 21.17 -8.93
N VAL A 293 -3.22 19.89 -8.92
CA VAL A 293 -2.14 19.31 -9.74
C VAL A 293 -2.77 18.25 -10.61
N ARG A 294 -2.51 18.31 -11.92
CA ARG A 294 -3.02 17.34 -12.91
C ARG A 294 -2.17 16.08 -12.98
N VAL A 295 -0.85 16.24 -12.82
CA VAL A 295 0.14 15.15 -12.96
C VAL A 295 0.86 14.90 -11.64
N LEU A 296 0.68 13.71 -11.07
CA LEU A 296 1.51 13.27 -9.95
C LEU A 296 2.62 12.37 -10.48
N ILE A 297 3.87 12.76 -10.29
CA ILE A 297 5.04 11.99 -10.70
C ILE A 297 5.62 11.30 -9.47
N ALA A 298 5.79 9.98 -9.53
CA ALA A 298 6.26 9.20 -8.40
C ALA A 298 7.34 8.19 -8.79
N THR A 299 8.25 7.95 -7.85
CA THR A 299 9.08 6.73 -7.87
C THR A 299 8.32 5.58 -7.23
N ASP A 300 8.67 4.33 -7.57
CA ASP A 300 8.04 3.13 -7.00
C ASP A 300 7.92 3.18 -5.48
N ILE A 301 9.03 3.49 -4.80
CA ILE A 301 9.09 3.54 -3.33
C ILE A 301 8.09 4.53 -2.75
N ALA A 302 7.92 5.67 -3.41
CA ALA A 302 7.07 6.75 -2.90
C ALA A 302 5.60 6.61 -3.28
N ALA A 303 5.29 5.90 -4.37
CA ALA A 303 3.93 5.63 -4.80
C ALA A 303 3.27 4.47 -4.03
N ARG A 304 4.11 3.59 -3.46
CA ARG A 304 3.69 2.45 -2.66
C ARG A 304 3.00 2.94 -1.37
N GLY A 305 1.72 2.59 -1.24
CA GLY A 305 0.91 3.00 -0.10
C GLY A 305 0.45 4.46 -0.18
N ILE A 306 0.41 5.07 -1.37
CA ILE A 306 -0.43 6.26 -1.54
C ILE A 306 -1.88 5.80 -1.75
N ASP A 307 -2.75 6.22 -0.84
CA ASP A 307 -4.20 6.22 -0.98
C ASP A 307 -4.60 7.41 -1.83
N ILE A 308 -4.63 7.20 -3.14
CA ILE A 308 -5.24 8.12 -4.09
C ILE A 308 -6.54 7.47 -4.50
N ASP A 309 -7.61 8.27 -4.56
CA ASP A 309 -8.84 7.88 -5.24
C ASP A 309 -8.49 7.25 -6.60
N GLU A 310 -9.29 6.27 -6.99
CA GLU A 310 -9.06 5.51 -8.19
C GLU A 310 -8.82 6.41 -9.42
N LEU A 311 -7.66 6.25 -10.05
CA LEU A 311 -7.27 7.04 -11.20
C LEU A 311 -7.77 6.37 -12.48
N SER A 312 -8.22 7.16 -13.45
CA SER A 312 -8.57 6.65 -14.78
C SER A 312 -7.34 6.30 -15.63
N PHE A 313 -6.18 6.87 -15.30
CA PHE A 313 -4.99 6.81 -16.13
C PHE A 313 -3.68 6.69 -15.35
N VAL A 314 -2.85 5.72 -15.75
CA VAL A 314 -1.49 5.52 -15.23
C VAL A 314 -0.50 5.51 -16.39
N ILE A 315 0.64 6.18 -16.21
CA ILE A 315 1.74 6.18 -17.19
C ILE A 315 3.00 5.62 -16.56
N ASN A 316 3.56 4.57 -17.16
CA ASN A 316 4.93 4.14 -16.90
C ASN A 316 5.86 4.92 -17.82
N TYR A 317 6.36 6.06 -17.37
CA TYR A 317 7.31 6.88 -18.14
C TYR A 317 8.64 6.15 -18.34
N GLU A 318 9.02 5.34 -17.36
CA GLU A 318 10.09 4.35 -17.45
C GLU A 318 9.57 3.02 -16.94
N LEU A 319 9.84 1.91 -17.63
CA LEU A 319 9.37 0.59 -17.21
C LEU A 319 10.07 0.14 -15.91
N PRO A 320 9.40 -0.59 -15.00
CA PRO A 320 10.11 -1.18 -13.86
C PRO A 320 10.93 -2.39 -14.32
N ASN A 321 12.12 -2.56 -13.73
CA ASN A 321 12.97 -3.73 -13.97
C ASN A 321 12.47 -5.02 -13.28
N ILE A 322 11.58 -4.87 -12.29
CA ILE A 322 10.91 -6.00 -11.60
C ILE A 322 9.47 -6.11 -12.16
N PRO A 323 9.11 -7.20 -12.85
CA PRO A 323 7.79 -7.39 -13.45
C PRO A 323 6.61 -7.21 -12.49
N GLU A 324 6.73 -7.68 -11.25
CA GLU A 324 5.68 -7.56 -10.24
C GLU A 324 5.41 -6.09 -9.88
N THR A 325 6.45 -5.24 -9.94
CA THR A 325 6.30 -3.80 -9.73
C THR A 325 5.40 -3.18 -10.80
N TYR A 326 5.44 -3.66 -12.05
CA TYR A 326 4.53 -3.20 -13.10
C TYR A 326 3.06 -3.39 -12.71
N VAL A 327 2.70 -4.59 -12.24
CA VAL A 327 1.33 -4.90 -11.80
C VAL A 327 0.90 -3.99 -10.64
N HIS A 328 1.82 -3.65 -9.73
CA HIS A 328 1.54 -2.71 -8.65
C HIS A 328 1.32 -1.26 -9.11
N ARG A 329 2.02 -0.84 -10.17
CA ARG A 329 1.86 0.50 -10.77
C ARG A 329 0.50 0.62 -11.45
N ILE A 330 0.16 -0.34 -12.31
CA ILE A 330 -1.11 -0.31 -13.04
C ILE A 330 -2.31 -0.55 -12.13
N GLY A 331 -2.17 -1.32 -11.03
CA GLY A 331 -3.21 -1.49 -10.02
C GLY A 331 -3.59 -0.22 -9.22
N ARG A 332 -3.09 0.96 -9.64
CA ARG A 332 -3.55 2.28 -9.21
C ARG A 332 -4.75 2.78 -10.05
N THR A 333 -5.08 2.08 -11.13
CA THR A 333 -6.27 2.25 -11.96
C THR A 333 -7.10 0.96 -11.99
N GLY A 334 -8.36 1.03 -12.45
CA GLY A 334 -9.22 -0.14 -12.73
C GLY A 334 -9.62 -0.98 -11.50
N ARG A 335 -9.96 -0.34 -10.39
CA ARG A 335 -10.53 -0.97 -9.18
C ARG A 335 -12.07 -0.95 -9.23
N ALA A 336 -12.71 -1.69 -8.33
CA ALA A 336 -14.16 -1.69 -8.11
C ALA A 336 -15.08 -1.92 -9.34
N GLY A 337 -14.57 -2.50 -10.44
CA GLY A 337 -15.33 -2.79 -11.66
C GLY A 337 -15.32 -1.67 -12.71
N MET A 338 -14.53 -0.62 -12.52
CA MET A 338 -14.34 0.46 -13.49
C MET A 338 -13.21 0.13 -14.48
N GLU A 339 -13.33 0.66 -15.70
CA GLU A 339 -12.27 0.56 -16.72
C GLU A 339 -11.11 1.51 -16.38
N GLY A 340 -9.89 1.00 -16.47
CA GLY A 340 -8.65 1.75 -16.22
C GLY A 340 -7.70 1.64 -17.40
N LYS A 341 -6.96 2.72 -17.70
CA LYS A 341 -5.95 2.75 -18.77
C LYS A 341 -4.53 2.85 -18.21
N ALA A 342 -3.63 2.03 -18.71
CA ALA A 342 -2.21 2.05 -18.39
C ALA A 342 -1.35 2.13 -19.65
N VAL A 343 -0.60 3.21 -19.81
CA VAL A 343 0.31 3.42 -20.94
C VAL A 343 1.74 3.25 -20.47
N SER A 344 2.54 2.52 -21.24
CA SER A 344 3.96 2.34 -20.94
C SER A 344 4.84 2.87 -22.06
N PHE A 345 5.86 3.64 -21.70
CA PHE A 345 6.90 4.04 -22.63
C PHE A 345 8.04 3.04 -22.53
N CYS A 346 8.52 2.57 -23.68
CA CYS A 346 9.64 1.64 -23.77
C CYS A 346 10.69 2.24 -24.69
N ASP A 347 11.83 2.62 -24.14
CA ASP A 347 13.03 2.86 -24.95
C ASP A 347 13.75 1.54 -25.26
N GLU A 348 14.87 1.64 -25.98
CA GLU A 348 15.67 0.48 -26.38
C GLU A 348 16.24 -0.29 -25.19
N ASP A 349 16.69 0.41 -24.14
CA ASP A 349 17.30 -0.17 -22.94
C ASP A 349 16.27 -0.95 -22.09
N GLU A 350 14.98 -0.65 -22.27
CA GLU A 350 13.88 -1.23 -21.48
C GLU A 350 13.21 -2.44 -22.14
N ARG A 351 13.64 -2.85 -23.34
CA ARG A 351 13.03 -3.97 -24.07
C ARG A 351 13.08 -5.30 -23.31
N SER A 352 14.14 -5.55 -22.54
CA SER A 352 14.23 -6.74 -21.68
C SER A 352 13.21 -6.72 -20.55
N ASP A 353 12.99 -5.53 -19.96
CA ASP A 353 12.02 -5.34 -18.89
C ASP A 353 10.60 -5.56 -19.41
N LEU A 354 10.27 -4.99 -20.57
CA LEU A 354 9.00 -5.21 -21.25
C LEU A 354 8.73 -6.71 -21.49
N LYS A 355 9.73 -7.45 -21.99
CA LYS A 355 9.60 -8.90 -22.22
C LYS A 355 9.27 -9.67 -20.93
N ASN A 356 9.96 -9.34 -19.84
CA ASN A 356 9.72 -9.98 -18.54
C ASN A 356 8.34 -9.62 -17.98
N ILE A 357 7.90 -8.38 -18.15
CA ILE A 357 6.56 -7.92 -17.76
C ILE A 357 5.47 -8.67 -18.55
N GLN A 358 5.59 -8.73 -19.88
CA GLN A 358 4.63 -9.44 -20.74
C GLN A 358 4.54 -10.93 -20.41
N LYS A 359 5.68 -11.55 -20.06
CA LYS A 359 5.71 -12.92 -19.56
C LYS A 359 4.92 -13.10 -18.25
N LEU A 360 5.04 -12.15 -17.31
CA LEU A 360 4.32 -12.20 -16.03
C LEU A 360 2.80 -12.00 -16.22
N ILE A 361 2.39 -11.00 -17.02
CA ILE A 361 0.97 -10.69 -17.24
C ILE A 361 0.29 -11.70 -18.17
N GLY A 362 1.07 -12.45 -18.94
CA GLY A 362 0.60 -13.56 -19.78
C GLY A 362 0.04 -13.12 -21.14
N PHE A 363 0.31 -11.90 -21.57
CA PHE A 363 -0.06 -11.40 -22.90
C PHE A 363 0.92 -10.32 -23.38
N THR A 364 0.96 -10.12 -24.70
CA THR A 364 1.73 -9.05 -25.35
C THR A 364 0.91 -7.76 -25.31
N MET A 365 1.50 -6.67 -24.80
CA MET A 365 0.83 -5.37 -24.80
C MET A 365 0.67 -4.89 -26.25
N PRO A 366 -0.52 -4.42 -26.65
CA PRO A 366 -0.69 -3.80 -27.95
C PRO A 366 0.17 -2.54 -28.05
N VAL A 367 0.74 -2.30 -29.23
CA VAL A 367 1.45 -1.07 -29.52
C VAL A 367 0.42 0.05 -29.66
N GLY A 368 0.60 1.13 -28.91
CA GLY A 368 -0.29 2.28 -28.99
C GLY A 368 -0.19 2.94 -30.37
N ASN A 369 -1.33 3.30 -30.95
CA ASN A 369 -1.35 4.03 -32.21
C ASN A 369 -0.80 5.44 -31.99
N GLN A 370 0.35 5.73 -32.60
CA GLN A 370 0.91 7.08 -32.70
C GLN A 370 0.04 7.91 -33.64
N ALA A 371 -1.12 8.37 -33.17
CA ALA A 371 -1.77 9.50 -33.83
C ALA A 371 -0.91 10.75 -33.55
N GLY A 372 -0.02 11.11 -34.48
CA GLY A 372 0.61 12.44 -34.49
C GLY A 372 2.12 12.54 -34.25
N ILE A 373 2.91 11.47 -34.39
CA ILE A 373 4.38 11.61 -34.44
C ILE A 373 4.83 11.68 -35.91
N HIS A 374 4.82 12.89 -36.47
CA HIS A 374 5.55 13.21 -37.69
C HIS A 374 6.98 13.64 -37.37
#